data_AF-A0A7J6N7A9-F1
#
_entry.id   AF-A0A7J6N7A9-F1
#
_cell.length_a   1.000
_cell.length_b   1.000
_cell.length_c   1.000
_cell.angle_alpha   90.00
_cell.angle_beta   90.00
_cell.angle_gamma   90.00
#
_symmetry.space_group_name_H-M   'P 1'
#
loop_
_entity.id
_entity.type
_entity.pdbx_description
1 polymer ?
#
loop_
_entity_poly.entity_id
_entity_poly.type
_entity_poly.pdbx_seq_one_letter_code
_entity_poly.pdbx_strand_id
1 'polypeptide(L)'
;MSSPEDALPPIDLKALQLAPFTPLESESSRKECPKCGRRRKFYCYECAIPVEGWDGVPYVRPPFDIHLVRHPTEKASKSSVIPLQLICNPDREPGEGAPEVPRAYLHSATEDFNPEFDLDSTVLLYPGEDSKRIDEVDWSKIKRVAVIDCTWHQTGYMLR
;
A
#
# COMPACT_ATOMS: atom_id res chain seq x y z
N MET A 1 -30.50 -12.19 10.69
CA MET A 1 -29.89 -13.09 11.68
C MET A 1 -28.80 -13.83 10.94
N SER A 2 -27.53 -13.56 11.23
CA SER A 2 -26.39 -14.16 10.53
C SER A 2 -26.43 -15.68 10.73
N SER A 3 -26.20 -16.45 9.66
CA SER A 3 -26.23 -17.91 9.73
C SER A 3 -24.98 -18.41 10.47
N PRO A 4 -25.03 -19.56 11.17
CA PRO A 4 -23.87 -20.12 11.88
C PRO A 4 -22.66 -20.45 10.97
N GLU A 5 -22.84 -20.41 9.65
CA GLU A 5 -21.78 -20.55 8.64
C GLU A 5 -20.94 -19.27 8.45
N ASP A 6 -21.36 -18.13 9.02
CA ASP A 6 -20.65 -16.85 8.96
C ASP A 6 -19.60 -16.67 10.07
N ALA A 7 -19.38 -17.69 10.92
CA ALA A 7 -18.38 -17.61 11.97
C ALA A 7 -16.97 -17.68 11.37
N LEU A 8 -16.22 -16.58 11.49
CA LEU A 8 -14.80 -16.54 11.12
C LEU A 8 -14.04 -17.66 11.84
N PRO A 9 -13.10 -18.34 11.16
CA PRO A 9 -12.27 -19.35 11.81
C PRO A 9 -11.52 -18.74 13.01
N PRO A 10 -11.28 -19.52 14.08
CA PRO A 10 -10.55 -19.02 15.23
C PRO A 10 -9.15 -18.55 14.81
N ILE A 11 -8.85 -17.28 15.06
CA ILE A 11 -7.53 -16.69 14.77
C ILE A 11 -6.56 -17.14 15.86
N ASP A 12 -5.51 -17.87 15.49
CA ASP A 12 -4.41 -18.17 16.40
C ASP A 12 -3.54 -16.92 16.62
N LEU A 13 -3.88 -16.15 17.65
CA LEU A 13 -3.13 -14.95 18.02
C LEU A 13 -1.68 -15.26 18.41
N LYS A 14 -1.33 -16.50 18.79
CA LYS A 14 0.06 -16.87 19.12
C LYS A 14 0.93 -17.00 17.88
N ALA A 15 0.33 -17.27 16.72
CA ALA A 15 1.03 -17.29 15.44
C ALA A 15 1.38 -15.88 14.94
N LEU A 16 0.73 -14.82 15.46
CA LEU A 16 1.00 -13.43 15.11
C LEU A 16 2.25 -12.91 15.83
N GLN A 17 3.42 -13.24 15.29
CA GLN A 17 4.70 -12.76 15.80
C GLN A 17 5.05 -11.40 15.19
N LEU A 18 5.25 -10.39 16.04
CA LEU A 18 5.76 -9.08 15.61
C LEU A 18 7.28 -9.12 15.51
N ALA A 19 7.82 -8.42 14.52
CA ALA A 19 9.25 -8.17 14.45
C ALA A 19 9.70 -7.32 15.67
N PRO A 20 10.93 -7.48 16.17
CA PRO A 20 11.46 -6.67 17.24
C PRO A 20 11.42 -5.16 16.92
N PHE A 21 11.08 -4.34 17.91
CA PHE A 21 11.06 -2.87 17.77
C PHE A 21 12.44 -2.22 17.88
N THR A 22 13.45 -2.97 18.33
CA THR A 22 14.82 -2.49 18.57
C THR A 22 15.40 -1.65 17.42
N PRO A 23 15.24 -2.01 16.12
CA PRO A 23 15.72 -1.14 15.04
C PRO A 23 15.11 0.26 15.08
N LEU A 24 13.80 0.37 15.35
CA LEU A 24 13.08 1.64 15.41
C LEU A 24 13.43 2.45 16.66
N GLU A 25 13.71 1.78 17.78
CA GLU A 25 14.11 2.39 19.05
C GLU A 25 15.56 2.89 19.02
N SER A 26 16.44 2.19 18.30
CA SER A 26 17.84 2.55 18.14
C SER A 26 18.05 3.86 17.37
N GLU A 27 17.09 4.24 16.53
CA GLU A 27 17.13 5.50 15.79
C GLU A 27 16.46 6.63 16.58
N SER A 28 17.29 7.45 17.21
CA SER A 28 16.85 8.59 18.02
C SER A 28 16.71 9.89 17.22
N SER A 29 17.35 9.97 16.05
CA SER A 29 17.54 11.23 15.33
C SER A 29 16.68 11.32 14.05
N ARG A 30 16.44 12.55 13.59
CA ARG A 30 15.91 12.79 12.25
C ARG A 30 17.06 12.97 11.28
N LYS A 31 17.04 12.27 10.15
CA LYS A 31 18.03 12.35 9.08
C LYS A 31 17.42 12.97 7.82
N GLU A 32 18.26 13.36 6.87
CA GLU A 32 17.82 14.01 5.64
C GLU A 32 17.34 12.97 4.61
N CYS A 33 16.33 13.36 3.84
CA CYS A 33 15.93 12.63 2.65
C CYS A 33 16.97 12.85 1.55
N PRO A 34 17.57 11.79 0.97
CA PRO A 34 18.61 11.96 -0.05
C PRO A 34 18.10 12.59 -1.35
N LYS A 35 16.78 12.60 -1.60
CA LYS A 35 16.19 13.24 -2.80
C LYS A 35 15.81 14.71 -2.60
N CYS A 36 15.32 15.09 -1.42
CA CYS A 36 14.72 16.42 -1.21
C CYS A 36 15.27 17.20 -0.02
N GLY A 37 16.23 16.66 0.73
CA GLY A 37 16.87 17.30 1.89
C GLY A 37 15.97 17.47 3.12
N ARG A 38 14.67 17.17 3.04
CA ARG A 38 13.76 17.32 4.19
C ARG A 38 14.14 16.34 5.31
N ARG A 39 14.19 16.82 6.55
CA ARG A 39 14.49 15.99 7.74
C ARG A 39 13.28 15.15 8.16
N ARG A 40 13.48 13.83 8.30
CA ARG A 40 12.46 12.82 8.61
C ARG A 40 13.06 11.77 9.56
N LYS A 41 12.23 10.95 10.20
CA LYS A 41 12.74 9.94 11.15
C LYS A 41 13.25 8.68 10.43
N PHE A 42 12.41 8.03 9.64
CA PHE A 42 12.73 6.76 8.97
C PHE A 42 12.63 6.82 7.45
N TYR A 43 11.64 7.55 6.94
CA TYR A 43 11.42 7.70 5.50
C TYR A 43 10.77 9.05 5.19
N CYS A 44 10.93 9.49 3.95
CA CYS A 44 10.33 10.71 3.45
C CYS A 44 8.91 10.45 2.94
N TYR A 45 7.92 11.15 3.48
CA TYR A 45 6.53 10.94 3.10
C TYR A 45 6.20 11.47 1.69
N GLU A 46 7.00 12.43 1.21
CA GLU A 46 6.84 13.03 -0.12
C GLU A 46 7.60 12.27 -1.20
N CYS A 47 8.80 11.78 -0.86
CA CYS A 47 9.63 11.04 -1.80
C CYS A 47 9.39 9.53 -1.72
N ALA A 48 8.75 9.03 -0.66
CA ALA A 48 8.52 7.63 -0.30
C ALA A 48 9.79 6.77 -0.11
N ILE A 49 10.98 7.37 0.08
CA ILE A 49 12.28 6.68 0.25
C ILE A 49 12.68 6.62 1.73
N PRO A 50 13.54 5.67 2.13
CA PRO A 50 14.27 5.75 3.40
C PRO A 50 15.05 7.07 3.51
N VAL A 51 15.25 7.55 4.73
CA VAL A 51 16.23 8.63 4.98
C VAL A 51 17.65 8.09 4.83
N GLU A 52 18.62 8.99 4.69
CA GLU A 52 20.03 8.62 4.58
C GLU A 52 20.48 7.71 5.74
N GLY A 53 21.19 6.63 5.44
CA GLY A 53 21.72 5.70 6.43
C GLY A 53 20.67 4.96 7.25
N TRP A 54 19.42 4.85 6.78
CA TRP A 54 18.40 3.97 7.35
C TRP A 54 18.10 2.80 6.39
N ASP A 55 18.36 1.59 6.84
CA ASP A 55 18.18 0.33 6.09
C ASP A 55 17.10 -0.59 6.69
N GLY A 56 16.48 -0.21 7.81
CA GLY A 56 15.46 -0.99 8.51
C GLY A 56 14.08 -1.03 7.83
N VAL A 57 14.01 -0.79 6.52
CA VAL A 57 12.78 -0.91 5.73
C VAL A 57 12.64 -2.35 5.24
N PRO A 58 11.59 -3.09 5.64
CA PRO A 58 11.38 -4.43 5.14
C PRO A 58 10.94 -4.41 3.67
N TYR A 59 11.28 -5.47 2.94
CA TYR A 59 10.73 -5.72 1.61
C TYR A 59 9.57 -6.72 1.69
N VAL A 60 8.45 -6.36 1.08
CA VAL A 60 7.28 -7.22 0.90
C VAL A 60 7.01 -7.34 -0.58
N ARG A 61 7.18 -8.54 -1.14
CA ARG A 61 6.78 -8.83 -2.51
C ARG A 61 5.25 -9.03 -2.56
N PRO A 62 4.49 -8.14 -3.23
CA PRO A 62 3.07 -8.36 -3.36
C PRO A 62 2.79 -9.48 -4.38
N PRO A 63 1.64 -10.17 -4.27
CA PRO A 63 1.25 -11.22 -5.22
C PRO A 63 0.71 -10.68 -6.55
N PHE A 64 0.39 -9.39 -6.61
CA PHE A 64 -0.18 -8.67 -7.76
C PHE A 64 0.27 -7.21 -7.73
N ASP A 65 0.09 -6.48 -8.82
CA ASP A 65 0.34 -5.05 -8.84
C ASP A 65 -0.67 -4.31 -7.96
N ILE A 66 -0.19 -3.39 -7.14
CA ILE A 66 -1.00 -2.58 -6.25
C ILE A 66 -1.04 -1.16 -6.78
N HIS A 67 -2.20 -0.67 -7.17
CA HIS A 67 -2.40 0.71 -7.60
C HIS A 67 -2.99 1.51 -6.45
N LEU A 68 -2.16 2.36 -5.85
CA LEU A 68 -2.48 3.17 -4.69
C LEU A 68 -2.98 4.54 -5.15
N VAL A 69 -4.28 4.77 -5.06
CA VAL A 69 -4.92 5.99 -5.54
C VAL A 69 -5.19 6.89 -4.35
N ARG A 70 -4.31 7.87 -4.12
CA ARG A 70 -4.41 8.79 -2.98
C ARG A 70 -5.19 10.04 -3.35
N HIS A 71 -6.14 10.42 -2.51
CA HIS A 71 -6.86 11.68 -2.69
C HIS A 71 -5.92 12.90 -2.55
N PRO A 72 -6.02 13.94 -3.40
CA PRO A 72 -5.05 15.05 -3.42
C PRO A 72 -4.93 15.82 -2.10
N THR A 73 -6.02 15.87 -1.32
CA THR A 73 -6.03 16.58 -0.03
C THR A 73 -5.62 15.70 1.15
N GLU A 74 -5.37 14.41 0.92
CA GLU A 74 -4.90 13.50 1.97
C GLU A 74 -3.45 13.85 2.34
N LYS A 75 -3.17 13.94 3.65
CA LYS A 75 -1.83 14.34 4.10
C LYS A 75 -0.88 13.16 3.92
N ALA A 76 0.14 13.33 3.10
CA ALA A 76 1.16 12.29 2.86
C ALA A 76 1.77 11.70 4.15
N SER A 77 1.92 12.51 5.21
CA SER A 77 2.44 12.06 6.51
C SER A 77 1.49 11.20 7.34
N LYS A 78 0.22 11.10 6.94
CA LYS A 78 -0.83 10.28 7.57
C LYS A 78 -1.34 9.15 6.66
N SER A 79 -0.93 9.19 5.39
CA SER A 79 -1.34 8.28 4.34
C SER A 79 -0.62 6.93 4.47
N SER A 80 -1.41 5.84 4.50
CA SER A 80 -0.87 4.48 4.62
C SER A 80 -0.28 3.96 3.31
N VAL A 81 -0.59 4.60 2.19
CA VAL A 81 -0.06 4.21 0.88
C VAL A 81 1.42 4.55 0.72
N ILE A 82 1.94 5.52 1.48
CA ILE A 82 3.35 5.88 1.46
C ILE A 82 4.24 4.74 1.98
N PRO A 83 4.04 4.21 3.22
CA PRO A 83 4.81 3.06 3.67
C PRO A 83 4.56 1.83 2.80
N LEU A 84 3.36 1.62 2.24
CA LEU A 84 3.11 0.51 1.32
C LEU A 84 3.95 0.63 0.03
N GLN A 85 4.01 1.82 -0.55
CA GLN A 85 4.85 2.09 -1.72
C GLN A 85 6.33 1.83 -1.41
N LEU A 86 6.78 2.17 -0.20
CA LEU A 86 8.15 1.95 0.23
C LEU A 86 8.49 0.46 0.40
N ILE A 87 7.66 -0.31 1.10
CA ILE A 87 7.94 -1.73 1.38
C ILE A 87 7.76 -2.63 0.15
N CYS A 88 6.96 -2.23 -0.84
CA CYS A 88 6.76 -3.01 -2.06
C CYS A 88 7.74 -2.66 -3.18
N ASN A 89 8.55 -1.60 -3.03
CA ASN A 89 9.48 -1.12 -4.06
C ASN A 89 10.90 -0.84 -3.48
N PRO A 90 11.66 -1.87 -3.12
CA PRO A 90 12.96 -1.72 -2.46
C PRO A 90 13.99 -1.10 -3.41
N ASP A 91 14.00 -1.51 -4.68
CA ASP A 91 14.88 -1.01 -5.73
C ASP A 91 14.08 -0.06 -6.59
N ARG A 92 14.17 1.25 -6.38
CA ARG A 92 13.18 2.18 -6.92
C ARG A 92 13.02 2.19 -8.44
N GLU A 93 13.88 1.54 -9.19
CA GLU A 93 13.63 1.10 -10.57
C GLU A 93 14.16 -0.33 -10.72
N PRO A 94 13.42 -1.27 -11.34
CA PRO A 94 14.02 -2.55 -11.74
C PRO A 94 15.19 -2.23 -12.67
N GLY A 95 16.40 -2.70 -12.33
CA GLY A 95 17.54 -2.57 -13.22
C GLY A 95 17.23 -3.18 -14.60
N GLU A 96 17.87 -2.68 -15.65
CA GLU A 96 17.71 -3.21 -17.01
C GLU A 96 17.92 -4.74 -17.01
N GLY A 97 16.91 -5.49 -17.45
CA GLY A 97 16.93 -6.97 -17.46
C GLY A 97 16.48 -7.66 -16.17
N ALA A 98 16.04 -6.93 -15.15
CA ALA A 98 15.42 -7.53 -13.97
C ALA A 98 14.08 -8.21 -14.36
N PRO A 99 13.75 -9.39 -13.79
CA PRO A 99 12.44 -9.99 -14.00
C PRO A 99 11.34 -9.03 -13.52
N GLU A 100 10.23 -9.01 -14.25
CA GLU A 100 9.06 -8.23 -13.84
C GLU A 100 8.50 -8.82 -12.53
N VAL A 101 8.55 -8.03 -11.47
CA VAL A 101 8.02 -8.40 -10.15
C VAL A 101 6.88 -7.45 -9.82
N PRO A 102 5.75 -7.92 -9.30
CA PRO A 102 4.64 -7.04 -8.96
C PRO A 102 5.05 -5.92 -7.99
N ARG A 103 4.50 -4.72 -8.19
CA ARG A 103 4.92 -3.48 -7.51
C ARG A 103 3.75 -2.69 -6.94
N ALA A 104 4.08 -1.65 -6.16
CA ALA A 104 3.10 -0.67 -5.71
C ALA A 104 3.25 0.66 -6.46
N TYR A 105 2.23 1.07 -7.20
CA TYR A 105 2.20 2.30 -7.99
C TYR A 105 1.38 3.36 -7.27
N LEU A 106 2.00 4.46 -6.88
CA LEU A 106 1.31 5.58 -6.23
C LEU A 106 0.81 6.57 -7.27
N HIS A 107 -0.49 6.84 -7.21
CA HIS A 107 -1.22 7.78 -8.05
C HIS A 107 -1.86 8.87 -7.18
N SER A 108 -2.01 10.06 -7.75
CA SER A 108 -2.86 11.10 -7.18
C SER A 108 -4.20 11.06 -7.89
N ALA A 109 -5.30 11.08 -7.15
CA ALA A 109 -6.65 11.09 -7.70
C ALA A 109 -7.04 12.49 -8.21
N THR A 110 -6.36 12.94 -9.25
CA THR A 110 -6.70 14.16 -9.99
C THR A 110 -7.60 13.81 -11.17
N GLU A 111 -8.19 14.81 -11.81
CA GLU A 111 -9.03 14.61 -13.01
C GLU A 111 -8.27 13.92 -14.16
N ASP A 112 -6.94 14.02 -14.17
CA ASP A 112 -6.06 13.36 -15.14
C ASP A 112 -5.82 11.86 -14.85
N PHE A 113 -6.26 11.35 -13.69
CA PHE A 113 -6.11 9.94 -13.36
C PHE A 113 -7.19 9.10 -14.05
N ASN A 114 -6.88 8.63 -15.25
CA ASN A 114 -7.75 7.73 -16.02
C ASN A 114 -6.98 6.44 -16.37
N PRO A 115 -6.88 5.48 -15.43
CA PRO A 115 -6.16 4.25 -15.69
C PRO A 115 -6.96 3.33 -16.64
N GLU A 116 -6.30 2.84 -17.69
CA GLU A 116 -6.83 1.76 -18.52
C GLU A 116 -6.63 0.41 -17.83
N PHE A 117 -7.47 0.13 -16.83
CA PHE A 117 -7.48 -1.17 -16.16
C PHE A 117 -8.35 -2.17 -16.90
N ASP A 118 -7.80 -3.35 -17.16
CA ASP A 118 -8.58 -4.52 -17.53
C ASP A 118 -9.43 -4.97 -16.32
N LEU A 119 -10.75 -4.79 -16.43
CA LEU A 119 -11.70 -5.06 -15.36
C LEU A 119 -11.83 -6.57 -15.06
N ASP A 120 -11.49 -7.45 -16.00
CA ASP A 120 -11.56 -8.90 -15.78
C ASP A 120 -10.41 -9.41 -14.89
N SER A 121 -9.31 -8.65 -14.80
CA SER A 121 -8.12 -8.99 -14.00
C SER A 121 -7.77 -7.97 -12.91
N THR A 122 -8.65 -6.99 -12.67
CA THR A 122 -8.47 -5.94 -11.65
C THR A 122 -9.57 -5.98 -10.61
N VAL A 123 -9.21 -5.91 -9.33
CA VAL A 123 -10.17 -5.70 -8.24
C VAL A 123 -9.93 -4.36 -7.55
N LEU A 124 -11.01 -3.73 -7.10
CA LEU A 124 -10.97 -2.52 -6.27
C LEU A 124 -11.18 -2.91 -4.81
N LEU A 125 -10.22 -2.59 -3.95
CA LEU A 125 -10.37 -2.72 -2.51
C LEU A 125 -11.18 -1.51 -2.00
N TYR A 126 -12.50 -1.68 -1.97
CA TYR A 126 -13.41 -0.68 -1.45
C TYR A 126 -14.62 -1.34 -0.74
N PRO A 127 -14.98 -0.90 0.47
CA PRO A 127 -16.15 -1.40 1.15
C PRO A 127 -17.43 -0.75 0.58
N GLY A 128 -18.35 -1.58 0.10
CA GLY A 128 -19.63 -1.15 -0.47
C GLY A 128 -20.69 -2.25 -0.39
N GLU A 129 -21.94 -1.91 -0.71
CA GLU A 129 -23.06 -2.86 -0.67
C GLU A 129 -22.83 -4.06 -1.61
N ASP A 130 -22.18 -3.83 -2.76
CA ASP A 130 -21.84 -4.86 -3.74
C ASP A 130 -20.43 -5.47 -3.53
N SER A 131 -19.81 -5.26 -2.36
CA SER A 131 -18.49 -5.82 -2.09
C SER A 131 -18.55 -7.35 -1.95
N LYS A 132 -17.60 -8.01 -2.61
CA LYS A 132 -17.45 -9.47 -2.56
C LYS A 132 -16.62 -9.89 -1.35
N ARG A 133 -16.93 -11.04 -0.79
CA ARG A 133 -16.05 -11.71 0.18
C ARG A 133 -14.76 -12.16 -0.49
N ILE A 134 -13.70 -12.30 0.30
CA ILE A 134 -12.38 -12.70 -0.21
C ILE A 134 -12.39 -14.09 -0.87
N ASP A 135 -13.25 -14.99 -0.41
CA ASP A 135 -13.42 -16.36 -0.93
C ASP A 135 -14.28 -16.43 -2.20
N GLU A 136 -15.02 -15.37 -2.53
CA GLU A 136 -15.81 -15.26 -3.77
C GLU A 136 -15.00 -14.74 -4.96
N VAL A 137 -13.77 -14.26 -4.72
CA VAL A 137 -12.88 -13.73 -5.75
C VAL A 137 -11.98 -14.84 -6.29
N ASP A 138 -11.97 -15.02 -7.62
CA ASP A 138 -11.03 -15.91 -8.30
C ASP A 138 -9.65 -15.24 -8.42
N TRP A 139 -8.87 -15.33 -7.34
CA TRP A 139 -7.53 -14.73 -7.25
C TRP A 139 -6.54 -15.22 -8.30
N SER A 140 -6.79 -16.36 -8.96
CA SER A 140 -5.92 -16.87 -10.03
C SER A 140 -5.93 -16.01 -11.29
N LYS A 141 -6.99 -15.21 -11.48
CA LYS A 141 -7.16 -14.29 -12.62
C LYS A 141 -6.69 -12.87 -12.31
N ILE A 142 -6.52 -12.53 -11.04
CA ILE A 142 -6.25 -11.17 -10.61
C ILE A 142 -4.77 -10.84 -10.80
N LYS A 143 -4.53 -9.81 -11.59
CA LYS A 143 -3.19 -9.23 -11.82
C LYS A 143 -2.99 -7.94 -11.04
N ARG A 144 -4.09 -7.29 -10.66
CA ARG A 144 -4.06 -5.94 -10.08
C ARG A 144 -5.08 -5.75 -8.97
N VAL A 145 -4.67 -5.02 -7.94
CA VAL A 145 -5.55 -4.46 -6.91
C VAL A 145 -5.43 -2.95 -6.91
N ALA A 146 -6.54 -2.23 -7.10
CA ALA A 146 -6.62 -0.80 -6.84
C ALA A 146 -7.03 -0.56 -5.38
N VAL A 147 -6.38 0.37 -4.70
CA VAL A 147 -6.66 0.76 -3.32
C VAL A 147 -6.85 2.27 -3.27
N ILE A 148 -7.97 2.73 -2.70
CA ILE A 148 -8.25 4.14 -2.51
C ILE A 148 -7.78 4.57 -1.12
N ASP A 149 -6.96 5.62 -1.06
CA ASP A 149 -6.50 6.23 0.19
C ASP A 149 -7.07 7.64 0.34
N CYS A 150 -8.13 7.71 1.14
CA CYS A 150 -8.80 8.94 1.50
C CYS A 150 -9.63 8.75 2.77
N THR A 151 -10.16 9.84 3.31
CA THR A 151 -11.13 9.76 4.41
C THR A 151 -12.49 9.27 3.92
N TRP A 152 -13.31 8.68 4.80
CA TRP A 152 -14.68 8.24 4.48
C TRP A 152 -15.58 9.31 3.86
N HIS A 153 -15.37 10.58 4.22
CA HIS A 153 -16.15 11.67 3.62
C HIS A 153 -15.77 11.93 2.15
N GLN A 154 -14.55 11.56 1.75
CA GLN A 154 -14.00 11.82 0.42
C GLN A 154 -14.16 10.64 -0.55
N THR A 155 -14.49 9.44 -0.06
CA THR A 155 -14.64 8.24 -0.92
C THR A 155 -15.70 8.43 -2.00
N GLY A 156 -16.81 9.11 -1.69
CA GLY A 156 -17.85 9.41 -2.68
C GLY A 156 -17.41 10.32 -3.83
N TYR A 157 -16.35 11.10 -3.67
CA TYR A 157 -15.74 11.87 -4.78
C TYR A 157 -14.82 10.98 -5.63
N MET A 158 -14.13 10.03 -4.99
CA MET A 158 -13.19 9.12 -5.66
C MET A 158 -13.85 8.06 -6.54
N LEU A 159 -15.13 7.76 -6.29
CA LEU A 159 -15.88 6.67 -6.94
C LEU A 159 -16.90 7.15 -7.97
N ARG A 160 -16.96 8.46 -8.22
CA ARG A 160 -17.88 9.07 -9.19
C ARG A 160 -17.22 9.32 -10.52
#